data_AF-O44361-F1
#
_entry.id   AF-O44361-F1
#
_cell.length_a   1.000
_cell.length_b   1.000
_cell.length_c   1.000
_cell.angle_alpha   90.00
_cell.angle_beta   90.00
_cell.angle_gamma   90.00
#
_symmetry.space_group_name_H-M   'P 1'
#
loop_
_entity.id
_entity.type
_entity.pdbx_description
1 polymer ?
#
loop_
_entity_poly.entity_id
_entity_poly.type
_entity_poly.pdbx_seq_one_letter_code
_entity_poly.pdbx_strand_id
1 'polypeptide(L)' 'KRFGEMQARIGLAMLIENFKFSVCDKTTIPIKYDKKSFLIASESGIFLKVERV' A
#
# COMPACT_ATOMS: atom_id res chain seq x y z
N LYS A 1 6.85 -19.01 4.72
CA LYS A 1 5.45 -18.52 4.84
C LYS A 1 5.22 -17.76 6.15
N ARG A 2 5.38 -18.37 7.33
CA ARG A 2 5.15 -17.75 8.67
C ARG A 2 5.91 -16.43 8.91
N PHE A 3 7.19 -16.37 8.54
CA PHE A 3 8.00 -15.17 8.73
C PHE A 3 7.53 -13.99 7.87
N GLY A 4 7.25 -14.22 6.58
CA GLY A 4 6.78 -13.15 5.69
C GLY A 4 5.42 -12.58 6.10
N GLU A 5 4.50 -13.44 6.54
CA GLU A 5 3.20 -12.99 7.08
C GLU A 5 3.37 -12.18 8.37
N MET A 6 4.26 -12.61 9.27
CA MET A 6 4.59 -11.87 10.48
C MET A 6 5.22 -10.51 10.17
N GLN A 7 6.20 -10.45 9.25
CA GLN A 7 6.84 -9.22 8.83
C GLN A 7 5.83 -8.24 8.21
N ALA A 8 4.95 -8.72 7.34
CA ALA A 8 3.91 -7.88 6.72
C ALA A 8 2.95 -7.31 7.78
N ARG A 9 2.51 -8.12 8.75
CA ARG A 9 1.62 -7.67 9.83
C ARG A 9 2.26 -6.63 10.72
N ILE A 10 3.50 -6.85 11.16
CA ILE A 10 4.23 -5.90 12.02
C ILE A 10 4.48 -4.60 11.25
N GLY A 11 4.89 -4.69 9.97
CA GLY A 11 5.07 -3.52 9.11
C GLY A 11 3.78 -2.69 8.98
N LEU A 12 2.65 -3.35 8.70
CA LEU A 12 1.35 -2.68 8.62
C LEU A 12 0.90 -2.08 9.96
N ALA A 13 1.11 -2.80 11.07
CA ALA A 13 0.77 -2.31 12.40
C ALA A 13 1.53 -1.02 12.74
N MET A 14 2.85 -0.99 12.52
CA MET A 14 3.65 0.22 12.75
C MET A 14 3.24 1.38 11.85
N LEU A 15 2.88 1.10 10.58
CA LEU A 15 2.42 2.13 9.66
C LEU A 15 1.09 2.75 10.11
N ILE A 16 0.11 1.93 10.50
CA ILE A 16 -1.20 2.40 10.95
C ILE A 16 -1.10 3.12 12.31
N GLU A 17 -0.22 2.67 13.20
CA GLU A 17 0.01 3.28 14.50
C GLU A 17 0.61 4.69 14.38
N ASN A 18 1.54 4.90 13.45
CA ASN A 18 2.32 6.15 13.36
C ASN A 18 1.83 7.11 12.28
N PHE A 19 0.97 6.65 11.35
CA PHE A 19 0.57 7.44 10.19
C PHE A 19 -0.91 7.29 9.86
N LYS A 20 -1.49 8.41 9.41
CA LYS A 20 -2.81 8.47 8.81
C LYS A 20 -2.68 8.53 7.29
N PHE A 21 -3.40 7.65 6.61
CA PHE A 21 -3.42 7.58 5.14
C PHE A 21 -4.75 8.11 4.61
N SER A 22 -4.70 8.87 3.52
CA SER A 22 -5.88 9.38 2.81
C SER A 22 -5.64 9.45 1.30
N VAL A 23 -6.71 9.64 0.53
CA VAL A 23 -6.62 9.80 -0.93
C VAL A 23 -5.96 11.13 -1.31
N CYS A 24 -5.28 11.14 -2.44
CA CYS A 24 -4.71 12.35 -3.05
C CYS A 24 -5.06 12.42 -4.54
N ASP A 25 -4.73 13.54 -5.19
CA ASP A 25 -5.03 13.77 -6.61
C ASP A 25 -4.42 12.72 -7.55
N LYS A 26 -3.40 11.99 -7.09
CA LYS A 26 -2.72 10.93 -7.84
C LYS A 26 -3.27 9.53 -7.52
N THR A 27 -4.20 9.39 -6.58
CA THR A 27 -4.74 8.08 -6.20
C THR A 27 -5.68 7.58 -7.29
N THR A 28 -5.32 6.48 -7.96
CA THR A 28 -6.18 5.84 -8.97
C THR A 28 -7.28 5.02 -8.29
N ILE A 29 -8.54 5.43 -8.47
CA ILE A 29 -9.72 4.74 -7.93
C ILE A 29 -10.72 4.52 -9.08
N PRO A 30 -11.13 3.27 -9.39
CA PRO A 30 -10.64 2.01 -8.82
C PRO A 30 -9.20 1.67 -9.25
N ILE A 31 -8.51 0.83 -8.47
CA ILE A 31 -7.14 0.40 -8.78
C ILE A 31 -7.10 -0.26 -10.17
N LYS A 32 -6.14 0.19 -11.00
CA LYS A 32 -5.78 -0.47 -12.27
C LYS A 32 -4.58 -1.37 -12.03
N TYR A 33 -4.72 -2.66 -12.35
CA TYR A 33 -3.65 -3.64 -12.20
C TYR A 33 -2.73 -3.66 -13.41
N ASP A 34 -1.44 -3.85 -13.17
CA ASP A 34 -0.47 -4.14 -14.21
C ASP A 34 -0.70 -5.56 -14.74
N LYS A 35 -1.08 -5.66 -16.02
CA LYS A 35 -1.36 -6.92 -16.70
C LYS A 35 -0.10 -7.65 -17.19
N LYS A 36 1.05 -7.00 -17.15
CA LYS A 36 2.33 -7.54 -17.63
C LYS A 36 3.21 -8.05 -16.48
N SER A 37 2.95 -7.63 -15.25
CA SER A 37 3.68 -8.08 -14.08
C SER A 37 3.29 -9.51 -13.67
N PHE A 38 4.29 -10.32 -13.33
CA PHE A 38 4.08 -11.66 -12.77
C PHE A 38 3.47 -11.60 -11.36
N LEU A 39 3.81 -10.58 -10.58
CA LEU A 39 3.21 -10.30 -9.27
C LEU A 39 2.08 -9.29 -9.40
N ILE A 40 1.08 -9.37 -8.51
CA ILE A 40 0.02 -8.36 -8.44
C ILE A 40 0.65 -7.00 -8.13
N ALA A 41 0.50 -6.08 -9.07
CA ALA A 41 1.01 -4.71 -8.97
C ALA A 41 -0.01 -3.73 -9.56
N SER A 42 0.06 -2.48 -9.11
CA SER A 42 -0.66 -1.36 -9.73
C SER A 42 0.01 -0.94 -11.03
N GLU A 43 -0.76 -0.54 -12.03
CA GLU A 43 -0.26 -0.05 -13.32
C GLU A 43 0.66 1.18 -13.20
N SER A 44 0.34 2.11 -12.29
CA SER A 44 1.04 3.41 -12.16
C SER A 44 1.62 3.67 -10.77
N GLY A 45 1.67 2.66 -9.89
CA GLY A 45 1.98 2.82 -8.46
C GLY A 45 0.75 3.05 -7.58
N ILE A 46 0.93 3.00 -6.26
CA ILE A 46 -0.10 3.28 -5.25
C ILE A 46 0.28 4.60 -4.56
N PHE A 47 -0.45 5.67 -4.86
CA PHE A 47 -0.24 6.98 -4.25
C PHE A 47 -1.28 7.23 -3.17
N LEU A 48 -0.83 7.60 -1.99
CA LEU A 48 -1.64 8.02 -0.85
C LEU A 48 -1.02 9.26 -0.22
N LYS A 49 -1.86 10.14 0.35
CA LYS A 49 -1.39 11.19 1.24
C LYS A 49 -1.11 10.57 2.61
N VAL A 50 0.04 10.90 3.19
CA VAL A 50 0.51 10.37 4.47
C VAL A 50 0.77 11.52 5.44
N GLU A 51 0.21 11.43 6.64
CA GLU A 51 0.40 12.39 7.72
C GLU A 51 0.83 11.63 8.99
N ARG A 52 1.82 12.14 9.72
CA ARG A 52 2.23 11.54 11.00
C ARG A 52 1.15 11.82 12.06
N VAL A 53 0.86 10.83 12.89
CA VAL A 53 -0.04 10.92 14.05
C VAL A 53 0.72 11.47 15.26
#